data_AF-A0AAD6U2W0-F1
#
_entry.id   AF-A0AAD6U2W0-F1
#
_cell.length_a   1.000
_cell.length_b   1.000
_cell.length_c   1.000
_cell.angle_alpha   90.00
_cell.angle_beta   90.00
_cell.angle_gamma   90.00
#
_symmetry.space_group_name_H-M   'P 1'
#
loop_
_entity.id
_entity.type
_entity.pdbx_description
1 polymer ?
#
loop_
_entity_poly.entity_id
_entity_poly.type
_entity_poly.pdbx_seq_one_letter_code
_entity_poly.pdbx_strand_id
1 'polypeptide(L)'
;MISKPVNDPTFALDFPVSITALKKTQTSISKSGNNKWLIVEDGSDDAIRFATPVFQPKVPDAEIDIHTWPVKTDARSELESISKSHSIRDFIVFDTDNSRIEPLEIANKLKGAIVECSFKIKHFSFRNDDSFNGEIEQIVILRPPPTQPPSPYKKANKPYRPPAMSPDAIHAQEQLSVKLFTAPISLPGPSNFSKPVDDKNKKRTASSEPNEPNPKRIRGKDRERHEDDREKTASSEPDEPDPRRIKGKDRERREDDREQSDDDTNTT
;
A
#
# COMPACT_ATOMS: atom_id res chain seq x y z
N MET A 1 0.88 -4.70 0.01
CA MET A 1 0.17 -4.26 1.23
C MET A 1 0.88 -4.90 2.41
N ILE A 2 1.06 -4.16 3.51
CA ILE A 2 1.60 -4.72 4.76
C ILE A 2 0.40 -5.00 5.67
N SER A 3 0.27 -6.24 6.12
CA SER A 3 -0.77 -6.71 7.04
C SER A 3 -0.17 -7.10 8.38
N LYS A 4 -1.04 -7.34 9.36
CA LYS A 4 -0.66 -7.77 10.71
C LYS A 4 0.22 -9.03 10.65
N PRO A 5 1.35 -9.08 11.37
CA PRO A 5 2.17 -10.29 11.43
C PRO A 5 1.41 -11.39 12.18
N VAL A 6 1.01 -12.45 11.49
CA VAL A 6 0.23 -13.56 12.07
C VAL A 6 1.10 -14.51 12.90
N ASN A 7 2.37 -14.65 12.51
CA ASN A 7 3.28 -15.65 13.07
C ASN A 7 4.24 -15.10 14.14
N ASP A 8 4.11 -13.83 14.52
CA ASP A 8 4.96 -13.22 15.55
C ASP A 8 4.11 -12.53 16.63
N PRO A 9 3.97 -13.12 17.83
CA PRO A 9 3.17 -12.54 18.90
C PRO A 9 3.75 -11.25 19.47
N THR A 10 5.06 -11.02 19.33
CA THR A 10 5.75 -9.83 19.83
C THR A 10 5.34 -8.61 19.03
N PHE A 11 5.48 -8.69 17.70
CA PHE A 11 5.15 -7.57 16.80
C PHE A 11 3.65 -7.48 16.47
N ALA A 12 2.89 -8.57 16.65
CA ALA A 12 1.44 -8.56 16.44
C ALA A 12 0.71 -7.58 17.36
N LEU A 13 1.26 -7.29 18.54
CA LEU A 13 0.70 -6.35 19.50
C LEU A 13 0.95 -4.89 19.13
N ASP A 14 2.07 -4.61 18.45
CA ASP A 14 2.44 -3.25 18.02
C ASP A 14 1.68 -2.79 16.76
N PHE A 15 1.22 -3.74 15.96
CA PHE A 15 0.54 -3.42 14.70
C PHE A 15 -0.75 -2.60 14.90
N PRO A 16 -1.71 -2.97 15.78
CA PRO A 16 -2.88 -2.13 16.07
C PRO A 16 -2.54 -0.74 16.61
N VAL A 17 -1.47 -0.63 17.41
CA VAL A 17 -0.99 0.66 17.96
C VAL A 17 -0.49 1.54 16.81
N SER A 18 0.28 0.97 15.90
CA SER A 18 0.80 1.66 14.71
C SER A 18 -0.32 2.11 13.77
N ILE A 19 -1.30 1.24 13.50
CA ILE A 19 -2.48 1.59 12.71
C ILE A 19 -3.29 2.71 13.36
N THR A 20 -3.49 2.66 14.68
CA THR A 20 -4.20 3.72 15.41
C THR A 20 -3.46 5.05 15.32
N ALA A 21 -2.13 5.04 15.47
CA ALA A 21 -1.30 6.22 15.31
C ALA A 21 -1.37 6.80 13.89
N LEU A 22 -1.36 5.93 12.86
CA LEU A 22 -1.50 6.34 11.46
C LEU A 22 -2.90 6.92 11.17
N LYS A 23 -3.98 6.27 11.63
CA LYS A 23 -5.36 6.78 11.52
C LYS A 23 -5.47 8.16 12.17
N LYS A 24 -4.91 8.34 13.37
CA LYS A 24 -4.87 9.65 14.07
C LYS A 24 -4.09 10.69 13.26
N THR A 25 -2.95 10.31 12.69
CA THR A 25 -2.12 11.18 11.86
C THR A 25 -2.89 11.63 10.61
N GLN A 26 -3.54 10.70 9.89
CA GLN A 26 -4.39 11.03 8.74
C GLN A 26 -5.49 12.01 9.12
N THR A 27 -6.24 11.74 10.19
CA THR A 27 -7.31 12.63 10.66
C THR A 27 -6.79 14.00 11.06
N SER A 28 -5.59 14.10 11.63
CA SER A 28 -5.00 15.40 12.01
C SER A 28 -4.55 16.25 10.82
N ILE A 29 -4.17 15.61 9.71
CA ILE A 29 -3.72 16.28 8.47
C ILE A 29 -4.90 16.55 7.53
N SER A 30 -5.93 15.71 7.61
CA SER A 30 -7.15 15.79 6.82
C SER A 30 -7.87 17.11 7.01
N LYS A 31 -8.40 17.65 5.91
CA LYS A 31 -9.23 18.86 5.91
C LYS A 31 -10.71 18.52 5.78
N SER A 32 -11.04 17.44 5.08
CA SER A 32 -12.42 17.04 4.81
C SER A 32 -12.94 15.95 5.73
N GLY A 33 -12.06 15.26 6.44
CA GLY A 33 -12.40 14.07 7.23
C GLY A 33 -12.58 12.80 6.40
N ASN A 34 -12.52 12.88 5.07
CA ASN A 34 -12.64 11.72 4.18
C ASN A 34 -11.25 11.19 3.79
N ASN A 35 -10.69 10.31 4.62
CA ASN A 35 -9.32 9.81 4.49
C ASN A 35 -9.27 8.53 3.64
N LYS A 36 -8.78 8.62 2.39
CA LYS A 36 -8.73 7.46 1.49
C LYS A 36 -7.32 6.93 1.27
N TRP A 37 -7.25 5.65 0.87
CA TRP A 37 -6.14 4.95 0.18
C TRP A 37 -4.92 4.48 0.98
N LEU A 38 -4.47 5.17 2.03
CA LEU A 38 -3.28 4.74 2.79
C LEU A 38 -3.57 3.51 3.66
N ILE A 39 -4.66 3.54 4.42
CA ILE A 39 -5.14 2.41 5.22
C ILE A 39 -6.37 1.86 4.51
N VAL A 40 -6.34 0.58 4.19
CA VAL A 40 -7.42 -0.13 3.48
C VAL A 40 -7.91 -1.24 4.38
N GLU A 41 -9.22 -1.31 4.57
CA GLU A 41 -9.87 -2.43 5.25
C GLU A 41 -9.89 -3.62 4.28
N ASP A 42 -9.10 -4.67 4.56
CA ASP A 42 -9.03 -5.89 3.77
C ASP A 42 -9.67 -7.03 4.56
N GLY A 43 -10.99 -7.16 4.45
CA GLY A 43 -11.77 -8.12 5.23
C GLY A 43 -11.85 -7.71 6.71
N SER A 44 -11.32 -8.54 7.60
CA SER A 44 -11.31 -8.28 9.05
C SER A 44 -10.11 -7.48 9.53
N ASP A 45 -9.08 -7.30 8.70
CA ASP A 45 -7.82 -6.71 9.09
C ASP A 45 -7.54 -5.39 8.35
N ASP A 46 -7.00 -4.42 9.07
CA ASP A 46 -6.45 -3.20 8.48
C ASP A 46 -5.13 -3.51 7.76
N ALA A 47 -4.99 -3.04 6.52
CA ALA A 47 -3.77 -3.14 5.74
C ALA A 47 -3.23 -1.75 5.38
N ILE A 48 -1.89 -1.62 5.34
CA ILE A 48 -1.25 -0.38 4.88
C ILE A 48 -0.87 -0.55 3.41
N ARG A 49 -1.35 0.39 2.59
CA ARG A 49 -1.04 0.46 1.16
C ARG A 49 0.13 1.41 0.96
N PHE A 50 1.13 0.90 0.26
CA PHE A 50 2.26 1.69 -0.19
C PHE A 50 2.28 1.73 -1.71
N ALA A 51 2.74 2.85 -2.27
CA ALA A 51 3.08 2.98 -3.67
C ALA A 51 4.47 3.59 -3.79
N THR A 52 5.33 2.94 -4.57
CA THR A 52 6.66 3.47 -4.90
C THR A 52 6.65 3.84 -6.39
N PRO A 53 7.10 5.04 -6.77
CA PRO A 53 7.27 5.37 -8.18
C PRO A 53 8.36 4.46 -8.76
N VAL A 54 8.04 3.77 -9.85
CA VAL A 54 8.97 2.88 -10.55
C VAL A 54 10.05 3.66 -11.30
N PHE A 55 9.70 4.86 -11.75
CA PHE A 55 10.59 5.73 -12.51
C PHE A 55 11.05 6.91 -11.67
N GLN A 56 12.28 7.32 -11.89
CA GLN A 56 12.87 8.57 -11.39
C GLN A 56 13.48 9.35 -12.55
N PRO A 57 13.72 10.66 -12.40
CA PRO A 57 14.46 11.44 -13.40
C PRO A 57 15.79 10.74 -13.74
N LYS A 58 16.15 10.74 -15.02
CA LYS A 58 17.32 10.02 -15.52
C LYS A 58 18.59 10.48 -14.79
N VAL A 59 19.23 9.54 -14.10
CA VAL A 59 20.53 9.74 -13.47
C VAL A 59 21.61 9.29 -14.47
N PRO A 60 22.68 10.08 -14.69
CA PRO A 60 23.84 9.57 -15.43
C PRO A 60 24.34 8.31 -14.69
N ASP A 61 24.59 7.23 -15.43
CA ASP A 61 25.06 5.93 -14.89
C ASP A 61 23.99 5.02 -14.26
N ALA A 62 22.72 5.15 -14.66
CA ALA A 62 21.71 4.15 -14.31
C ALA A 62 22.08 2.76 -14.88
N GLU A 63 22.18 1.75 -14.01
CA GLU A 63 22.62 0.40 -14.35
C GLU A 63 21.59 -0.39 -15.19
N ILE A 64 20.29 -0.12 -14.99
CA ILE A 64 19.22 -0.90 -15.60
C ILE A 64 18.70 -0.22 -16.88
N ASP A 65 18.93 -0.87 -18.02
CA ASP A 65 18.43 -0.42 -19.31
C ASP A 65 16.97 -0.85 -19.56
N ILE A 66 16.07 0.14 -19.54
CA ILE A 66 14.64 -0.02 -19.80
C ILE A 66 14.35 -0.42 -21.26
N HIS A 67 15.23 -0.09 -22.23
CA HIS A 67 14.98 -0.33 -23.66
C HIS A 67 14.80 -1.81 -24.02
N THR A 68 15.37 -2.70 -23.21
CA THR A 68 15.33 -4.16 -23.43
C THR A 68 14.03 -4.81 -22.94
N TRP A 69 13.15 -4.06 -22.27
CA TRP A 69 11.96 -4.63 -21.66
C TRP A 69 10.97 -5.16 -22.70
N PRO A 70 10.37 -6.34 -22.46
CA PRO A 70 9.35 -6.90 -23.34
C PRO A 70 8.06 -6.09 -23.20
N VAL A 71 7.80 -5.21 -24.16
CA VAL A 71 6.56 -4.44 -24.26
C VAL A 71 5.86 -4.74 -25.58
N LYS A 72 4.53 -4.57 -25.60
CA LYS A 72 3.76 -4.67 -26.84
C LYS A 72 4.23 -3.60 -27.84
N THR A 73 4.08 -3.90 -29.13
CA THR A 73 4.60 -3.05 -30.22
C THR A 73 3.99 -1.65 -30.20
N ASP A 74 2.72 -1.52 -29.81
CA ASP A 74 2.00 -0.25 -29.66
C ASP A 74 2.59 0.66 -28.55
N ALA A 75 3.06 0.08 -27.45
CA ALA A 75 3.65 0.81 -26.33
C ALA A 75 5.17 1.07 -26.47
N ARG A 76 5.80 0.57 -27.54
CA ARG A 76 7.27 0.64 -27.72
C ARG A 76 7.78 2.08 -27.82
N SER A 77 7.07 2.94 -28.54
CA SER A 77 7.44 4.36 -28.72
C SER A 77 7.32 5.16 -27.42
N GLU A 78 6.30 4.88 -26.61
CA GLU A 78 6.13 5.50 -25.29
C GLU A 78 7.25 5.08 -24.34
N LEU A 79 7.61 3.80 -24.32
CA LEU A 79 8.74 3.30 -23.52
C LEU A 79 10.06 3.99 -23.94
N GLU A 80 10.27 4.16 -25.24
CA GLU A 80 11.45 4.87 -25.76
C GLU A 80 11.45 6.35 -25.34
N SER A 81 10.30 7.02 -25.33
CA SER A 81 10.18 8.39 -24.81
C SER A 81 10.50 8.47 -23.32
N ILE A 82 9.98 7.53 -22.52
CA ILE A 82 10.24 7.46 -21.08
C ILE A 82 11.72 7.20 -20.81
N SER A 83 12.36 6.25 -21.50
CA SER A 83 13.77 5.91 -21.32
C SER A 83 14.76 7.07 -21.61
N LYS A 84 14.34 8.07 -22.41
CA LYS A 84 15.13 9.28 -22.67
C LYS A 84 15.16 10.21 -21.45
N SER A 85 14.06 10.27 -20.70
CA SER A 85 13.85 11.23 -19.61
C SER A 85 13.93 10.63 -18.20
N HIS A 86 13.74 9.32 -18.07
CA HIS A 86 13.64 8.62 -16.80
C HIS A 86 14.52 7.38 -16.76
N SER A 87 14.95 7.02 -15.55
CA SER A 87 15.57 5.74 -15.21
C SER A 87 14.70 4.99 -14.20
N ILE A 88 14.97 3.70 -14.01
CA ILE A 88 14.30 2.93 -12.94
C ILE A 88 14.80 3.44 -11.59
N ARG A 89 13.87 3.55 -10.64
CA ARG A 89 14.19 3.80 -9.24
C ARG A 89 14.41 2.48 -8.55
N ASP A 90 15.63 2.27 -8.08
CA ASP A 90 15.97 1.10 -7.29
C ASP A 90 15.21 1.10 -5.97
N PHE A 91 14.72 -0.07 -5.61
CA PHE A 91 14.09 -0.31 -4.32
C PHE A 91 15.15 -0.74 -3.32
N ILE A 92 15.44 0.11 -2.33
CA ILE A 92 16.53 -0.11 -1.38
C ILE A 92 16.06 -1.01 -0.25
N VAL A 93 16.67 -2.19 -0.15
CA VAL A 93 16.40 -3.17 0.90
C VAL A 93 17.71 -3.60 1.54
N PHE A 94 17.74 -3.58 2.87
CA PHE A 94 18.88 -4.02 3.67
C PHE A 94 18.56 -5.34 4.38
N ASP A 95 19.54 -6.22 4.47
CA ASP A 95 19.46 -7.43 5.27
C ASP A 95 19.68 -7.14 6.77
N THR A 96 19.74 -8.21 7.57
CA THR A 96 19.97 -8.14 9.02
C THR A 96 21.35 -7.58 9.39
N ASP A 97 22.30 -7.62 8.47
CA ASP A 97 23.67 -7.13 8.65
C ASP A 97 23.84 -5.71 8.08
N ASN A 98 22.72 -5.03 7.76
CA ASN A 98 22.67 -3.73 7.09
C ASN A 98 23.38 -3.70 5.73
N SER A 99 23.53 -4.85 5.07
CA SER A 99 24.07 -4.95 3.72
C SER A 99 22.95 -4.81 2.69
N ARG A 100 23.23 -4.09 1.60
CA ARG A 100 22.26 -3.90 0.51
C ARG A 100 21.99 -5.24 -0.18
N ILE A 101 20.71 -5.57 -0.33
CA ILE A 101 20.27 -6.78 -1.03
C ILE A 101 20.15 -6.50 -2.53
N GLU A 102 20.65 -7.42 -3.34
CA GLU A 102 20.51 -7.39 -4.80
C GLU A 102 19.04 -7.47 -5.24
N PRO A 103 18.59 -6.69 -6.25
CA PRO A 103 17.19 -6.67 -6.69
C PRO A 103 16.58 -8.05 -6.96
N LEU A 104 17.37 -8.98 -7.52
CA LEU A 104 16.95 -10.35 -7.84
C LEU A 104 16.64 -11.20 -6.59
N GLU A 105 17.24 -10.87 -5.44
CA GLU A 105 17.06 -11.60 -4.19
C GLU A 105 15.95 -11.02 -3.30
N ILE A 106 15.56 -9.76 -3.52
CA ILE A 106 14.61 -9.02 -2.68
C ILE A 106 13.30 -9.81 -2.48
N ALA A 107 12.71 -10.30 -3.57
CA ALA A 107 11.43 -11.00 -3.50
C ALA A 107 11.48 -12.26 -2.62
N ASN A 108 12.60 -12.98 -2.65
CA ASN A 108 12.80 -14.19 -1.86
C ASN A 108 13.11 -13.86 -0.39
N LYS A 109 13.94 -12.84 -0.14
CA LYS A 109 14.31 -12.43 1.22
C LYS A 109 13.17 -11.73 1.98
N LEU A 110 12.29 -11.00 1.29
CA LEU A 110 11.17 -10.30 1.95
C LEU A 110 9.97 -11.22 2.26
N LYS A 111 9.81 -12.33 1.55
CA LYS A 111 8.60 -13.15 1.67
C LYS A 111 8.50 -13.84 3.02
N GLY A 112 7.68 -13.28 3.92
CA GLY A 112 7.48 -13.78 5.28
C GLY A 112 8.51 -13.26 6.28
N ALA A 113 9.36 -12.31 5.88
CA ALA A 113 10.28 -11.63 6.78
C ALA A 113 9.53 -10.61 7.65
N ILE A 114 10.13 -10.30 8.80
CA ILE A 114 9.71 -9.15 9.62
C ILE A 114 10.63 -8.00 9.25
N VAL A 115 10.03 -6.88 8.90
CA VAL A 115 10.77 -5.74 8.37
C VAL A 115 10.41 -4.47 9.09
N GLU A 116 11.40 -3.59 9.20
CA GLU A 116 11.21 -2.17 9.45
C GLU A 116 11.04 -1.46 8.11
N CYS A 117 10.00 -0.65 7.98
CA CYS A 117 9.69 0.07 6.77
C CYS A 117 9.72 1.57 7.05
N SER A 118 10.65 2.28 6.42
CA SER A 118 10.70 3.74 6.44
C SER A 118 9.97 4.28 5.22
N PHE A 119 9.01 5.17 5.42
CA PHE A 119 8.19 5.70 4.35
C PHE A 119 7.76 7.15 4.61
N LYS A 120 7.40 7.85 3.53
CA LYS A 120 6.80 9.18 3.55
C LYS A 120 5.31 9.09 3.31
N ILE A 121 4.54 9.94 4.00
CA ILE A 121 3.11 10.10 3.74
C ILE A 121 2.92 11.35 2.88
N LYS A 122 2.36 11.17 1.68
CA LYS A 122 1.93 12.25 0.80
C LYS A 122 0.43 12.45 0.96
N HIS A 123 0.04 13.67 1.30
CA HIS A 123 -1.36 14.09 1.38
C HIS A 123 -1.72 14.90 0.12
N PHE A 124 -2.77 14.47 -0.57
CA PHE A 124 -3.35 15.18 -1.69
C PHE A 124 -4.76 15.60 -1.31
N SER A 125 -5.05 16.89 -1.39
CA SER A 125 -6.37 17.44 -1.12
C SER A 125 -6.95 18.00 -2.41
N PHE A 126 -8.04 17.42 -2.90
CA PHE A 126 -8.71 17.85 -4.13
C PHE A 126 -10.22 17.85 -3.96
N ARG A 127 -10.87 19.00 -4.21
CA ARG A 127 -12.34 19.16 -4.16
C ARG A 127 -12.98 18.60 -2.88
N ASN A 128 -12.38 18.88 -1.72
CA ASN A 128 -12.81 18.38 -0.40
C ASN A 128 -12.71 16.85 -0.23
N ASP A 129 -11.92 16.16 -1.04
CA ASP A 129 -11.51 14.79 -0.79
C ASP A 129 -10.01 14.75 -0.46
N ASP A 130 -9.67 14.03 0.61
CA ASP A 130 -8.29 13.85 1.05
C ASP A 130 -7.82 12.42 0.71
N SER A 131 -6.80 12.35 -0.13
CA SER A 131 -6.17 11.10 -0.54
C SER A 131 -4.76 11.02 0.04
N PHE A 132 -4.44 9.90 0.66
CA PHE A 132 -3.12 9.67 1.26
C PHE A 132 -2.39 8.57 0.50
N ASN A 133 -1.10 8.78 0.27
CA ASN A 133 -0.22 7.78 -0.33
C ASN A 133 1.02 7.57 0.54
N GLY A 134 1.35 6.32 0.81
CA GLY A 134 2.58 5.94 1.51
C GLY A 134 3.66 5.59 0.51
N GLU A 135 4.74 6.36 0.47
CA GLU A 135 5.89 6.10 -0.40
C GLU A 135 7.03 5.49 0.39
N ILE A 136 7.38 4.24 0.10
CA ILE A 136 8.48 3.54 0.79
C ILE A 136 9.81 4.14 0.35
N GLU A 137 10.64 4.47 1.33
CA GLU A 137 12.01 4.94 1.12
C GLU A 137 13.01 3.81 1.26
N GLN A 138 12.83 2.99 2.30
CA GLN A 138 13.76 1.94 2.67
C GLN A 138 13.04 0.82 3.42
N ILE A 139 13.51 -0.41 3.20
CA ILE A 139 13.14 -1.56 4.02
C ILE A 139 14.40 -2.15 4.66
N VAL A 140 14.33 -2.45 5.96
CA VAL A 140 15.37 -3.16 6.70
C VAL A 140 14.78 -4.47 7.23
N ILE A 141 15.43 -5.59 6.94
CA ILE A 141 15.00 -6.89 7.46
C ILE A 141 15.45 -7.00 8.91
N LEU A 142 14.47 -6.99 9.84
CA LEU A 142 14.72 -7.22 11.26
C LEU A 142 14.85 -8.71 11.56
N ARG A 143 14.07 -9.54 10.85
CA ARG A 143 14.14 -10.99 10.97
C ARG A 143 13.92 -11.65 9.60
N PRO A 144 14.82 -12.57 9.19
CA PRO A 144 14.64 -13.30 7.95
C PRO A 144 13.35 -14.13 7.99
N PRO A 145 12.81 -14.52 6.83
CA PRO A 145 11.62 -15.34 6.78
C PRO A 145 11.88 -16.68 7.48
N PRO A 146 10.90 -17.23 8.21
CA PRO A 146 11.06 -18.54 8.83
C PRO A 146 11.38 -19.57 7.74
N THR A 147 12.42 -20.37 7.97
CA THR A 147 12.80 -21.44 7.04
C THR A 147 11.60 -22.34 6.84
N GLN A 148 10.98 -22.28 5.66
CA GLN A 148 9.86 -23.16 5.38
C GLN A 148 10.39 -24.60 5.44
N PRO A 149 9.77 -25.49 6.24
CA PRO A 149 10.16 -26.88 6.20
C PRO A 149 10.08 -27.34 4.74
N PRO A 150 11.08 -28.10 4.25
CA PRO A 150 11.06 -28.58 2.89
C PRO A 150 9.70 -29.25 2.67
N SER A 151 9.00 -28.82 1.61
CA SER A 151 7.70 -29.41 1.26
C SER A 151 7.83 -30.93 1.32
N PRO A 152 6.94 -31.66 2.00
CA PRO A 152 7.04 -33.11 2.13
C PRO A 152 7.07 -33.82 0.76
N TYR A 153 6.62 -33.12 -0.29
CA TYR A 153 6.61 -33.57 -1.69
C TYR A 153 7.89 -33.22 -2.47
N LYS A 154 8.80 -32.39 -1.92
CA LYS A 154 10.11 -32.02 -2.51
C LYS A 154 11.28 -32.80 -1.87
N LYS A 155 11.11 -34.08 -1.56
CA LYS A 155 12.27 -34.93 -1.22
C LYS A 155 13.13 -35.11 -2.48
N ALA A 156 14.45 -35.07 -2.28
CA ALA A 156 15.48 -34.95 -3.31
C ALA A 156 15.22 -35.77 -4.60
N ASN A 157 15.27 -35.08 -5.73
CA ASN A 157 15.49 -35.56 -7.09
C ASN A 157 14.47 -36.48 -7.76
N LYS A 158 13.31 -36.76 -7.16
CA LYS A 158 12.22 -37.44 -7.88
C LYS A 158 10.89 -36.76 -7.56
N PRO A 159 10.05 -36.45 -8.56
CA PRO A 159 8.65 -36.14 -8.31
C PRO A 159 8.11 -37.20 -7.34
N TYR A 160 7.48 -36.78 -6.25
CA TYR A 160 6.79 -37.72 -5.38
C TYR A 160 5.79 -38.47 -6.25
N ARG A 161 6.16 -39.70 -6.62
CA ARG A 161 5.28 -40.63 -7.27
C ARG A 161 4.71 -41.44 -6.12
N PRO A 162 3.41 -41.30 -5.80
CA PRO A 162 2.79 -42.24 -4.90
C PRO A 162 3.17 -43.66 -5.37
N PRO A 163 3.51 -44.58 -4.45
CA PRO A 163 3.67 -45.98 -4.85
C PRO A 163 2.43 -46.39 -5.63
N ALA A 164 2.61 -47.14 -6.72
CA ALA A 164 1.49 -47.63 -7.52
C ALA A 164 0.53 -48.35 -6.57
N MET A 165 -0.63 -47.75 -6.34
CA MET A 165 -1.65 -48.35 -5.50
C MET A 165 -2.18 -49.59 -6.19
N SER A 166 -2.43 -50.66 -5.44
CA SER A 166 -3.17 -51.78 -5.97
C SER A 166 -4.57 -51.30 -6.40
N PRO A 167 -5.22 -51.96 -7.38
CA PRO A 167 -6.60 -51.64 -7.76
C PRO A 167 -7.53 -51.56 -6.54
N ASP A 168 -7.34 -52.46 -5.57
CA ASP A 168 -8.11 -52.49 -4.31
C ASP A 168 -7.85 -51.25 -3.44
N ALA A 169 -6.60 -50.77 -3.37
CA ALA A 169 -6.25 -49.58 -2.60
C ALA A 169 -6.78 -48.29 -3.26
N ILE A 170 -6.79 -48.23 -4.60
CA ILE A 170 -7.40 -47.12 -5.35
C ILE A 170 -8.88 -47.04 -5.02
N HIS A 171 -9.60 -48.16 -5.13
CA HIS A 171 -11.03 -48.22 -4.85
C HIS A 171 -11.34 -47.88 -3.38
N ALA A 172 -10.52 -48.35 -2.43
CA ALA A 172 -10.67 -48.00 -1.02
C ALA A 172 -10.47 -46.50 -0.77
N GLN A 173 -9.47 -45.88 -1.40
CA GLN A 173 -9.20 -44.46 -1.27
C GLN A 173 -10.28 -43.60 -1.94
N GLU A 174 -10.79 -44.00 -3.10
CA GLU A 174 -11.92 -43.35 -3.74
C GLU A 174 -13.14 -43.36 -2.82
N GLN A 175 -13.49 -44.50 -2.22
CA GLN A 175 -14.58 -44.57 -1.26
C GLN A 175 -14.37 -43.69 -0.01
N LEU A 176 -13.13 -43.60 0.49
CA LEU A 176 -12.81 -42.71 1.61
C LEU A 176 -12.93 -41.24 1.23
N SER A 177 -12.48 -40.86 0.04
CA SER A 177 -12.56 -39.48 -0.46
C SER A 177 -14.01 -39.06 -0.71
N VAL A 178 -14.85 -39.94 -1.25
CA VAL A 178 -16.30 -39.70 -1.40
C VAL A 178 -16.94 -39.50 -0.03
N LYS A 179 -16.57 -40.28 0.99
CA LYS A 179 -17.08 -40.10 2.36
C LYS A 179 -16.63 -38.78 3.01
N LEU A 180 -15.42 -38.30 2.68
CA LEU A 180 -14.88 -37.03 3.21
C LEU A 180 -15.56 -35.80 2.58
N PHE A 181 -15.90 -35.85 1.29
CA PHE A 181 -16.57 -34.74 0.59
C PHE A 181 -18.10 -34.79 0.67
N THR A 182 -18.67 -35.96 0.96
CA THR A 182 -20.10 -36.09 1.27
C THR A 182 -20.27 -35.86 2.77
N ALA A 183 -20.08 -34.62 3.22
CA ALA A 183 -20.61 -34.24 4.52
C ALA A 183 -22.11 -34.59 4.53
N PRO A 184 -22.65 -35.24 5.58
CA PRO A 184 -24.07 -35.50 5.67
C PRO A 184 -24.77 -34.14 5.57
N ILE A 185 -25.49 -33.92 4.48
CA ILE A 185 -26.42 -32.79 4.36
C ILE A 185 -27.40 -32.99 5.51
N SER A 186 -27.18 -32.29 6.61
CA SER A 186 -28.14 -32.20 7.69
C SER A 186 -29.30 -31.40 7.11
N LEU A 187 -30.23 -32.11 6.48
CA LEU A 187 -31.49 -31.52 6.04
C LEU A 187 -32.11 -30.83 7.27
N PRO A 188 -32.47 -29.54 7.18
CA PRO A 188 -33.19 -28.89 8.27
C PRO A 188 -34.45 -29.71 8.52
N GLY A 189 -34.53 -30.29 9.72
CA GLY A 189 -35.70 -31.06 10.13
C GLY A 189 -36.97 -30.21 9.98
N PRO A 190 -38.13 -30.84 9.73
CA PRO A 190 -39.38 -30.13 9.55
C PRO A 190 -39.62 -29.22 10.76
N SER A 191 -39.62 -27.92 10.50
CA SER A 191 -39.98 -26.89 11.48
C SER A 191 -41.39 -27.19 11.97
N ASN A 192 -41.52 -27.62 13.22
CA ASN A 192 -42.79 -27.63 13.91
C ASN A 192 -43.31 -26.19 13.95
N PHE A 193 -44.27 -25.89 13.08
CA PHE A 193 -45.10 -24.69 13.14
C PHE A 193 -45.88 -24.71 14.47
N SER A 194 -45.27 -24.15 15.52
CA SER A 194 -45.99 -23.79 16.72
C SER A 194 -46.92 -22.62 16.42
N LYS A 195 -48.16 -22.79 16.85
CA LYS A 195 -49.33 -21.93 16.66
C LYS A 195 -49.07 -20.48 17.07
N PRO A 196 -49.80 -19.51 16.48
CA PRO A 196 -49.82 -18.14 16.97
C PRO A 196 -50.41 -18.12 18.39
N VAL A 197 -49.63 -17.64 19.36
CA VAL A 197 -50.11 -17.37 20.72
C VAL A 197 -50.63 -15.94 20.73
N ASP A 198 -51.90 -15.80 21.08
CA ASP A 198 -52.62 -14.55 21.26
C ASP A 198 -51.90 -13.61 22.24
N ASP A 199 -51.61 -12.41 21.73
CA ASP A 199 -51.05 -11.29 22.44
C ASP A 199 -52.14 -10.56 23.25
N LYS A 200 -52.36 -10.98 24.49
CA LYS A 200 -53.08 -10.19 25.51
C LYS A 200 -52.56 -10.49 26.91
N ASN A 201 -51.45 -9.88 27.32
CA ASN A 201 -51.40 -9.35 28.69
C ASN A 201 -50.35 -8.26 28.90
N LYS A 202 -50.84 -7.02 28.81
CA LYS A 202 -50.26 -5.80 29.37
C LYS A 202 -50.27 -5.89 30.90
N LYS A 203 -49.12 -6.09 31.55
CA LYS A 203 -48.97 -5.71 32.97
C LYS A 203 -47.56 -5.24 33.31
N ARG A 204 -47.51 -3.96 33.62
CA ARG A 204 -46.42 -3.21 34.26
C ARG A 204 -45.72 -4.01 35.36
N THR A 205 -44.41 -3.95 35.42
CA THR A 205 -43.65 -3.97 36.68
C THR A 205 -42.36 -3.18 36.48
N ALA A 206 -42.23 -2.12 37.27
CA ALA A 206 -41.01 -1.38 37.48
C ALA A 206 -40.09 -2.18 38.40
N SER A 207 -38.77 -2.14 38.20
CA SER A 207 -37.78 -1.98 39.28
C SER A 207 -36.33 -2.03 38.78
N SER A 208 -35.55 -1.11 39.37
CA SER A 208 -34.12 -1.17 39.68
C SER A 208 -33.09 -1.14 38.55
N GLU A 209 -32.71 0.09 38.19
CA GLU A 209 -31.35 0.45 37.78
C GLU A 209 -30.34 0.18 38.91
N PRO A 210 -29.15 -0.36 38.63
CA PRO A 210 -28.00 -0.21 39.50
C PRO A 210 -27.25 1.09 39.18
N ASN A 211 -27.17 1.94 40.20
CA ASN A 211 -26.27 3.09 40.29
C ASN A 211 -24.81 2.71 39.98
N GLU A 212 -24.21 3.35 38.98
CA GLU A 212 -22.76 3.47 38.88
C GLU A 212 -22.29 4.94 39.05
N PRO A 213 -21.15 5.15 39.73
CA PRO A 213 -20.79 6.43 40.31
C PRO A 213 -20.20 7.43 39.30
N ASN A 214 -20.81 8.61 39.34
CA ASN A 214 -20.44 9.89 38.76
C ASN A 214 -18.96 10.27 38.98
N PRO A 215 -18.12 10.40 37.93
CA PRO A 215 -16.81 11.01 38.07
C PRO A 215 -16.93 12.54 38.17
N LYS A 216 -16.47 13.04 39.31
CA LYS A 216 -16.38 14.46 39.71
C LYS A 216 -15.83 15.33 38.58
N ARG A 217 -16.70 16.22 38.12
CA ARG A 217 -16.44 17.39 37.27
C ARG A 217 -15.49 18.34 37.99
N ILE A 218 -14.20 18.27 37.69
CA ILE A 218 -13.20 19.26 38.12
C ILE A 218 -13.38 20.50 37.24
N ARG A 219 -14.09 21.50 37.77
CA ARG A 219 -14.04 22.90 37.33
C ARG A 219 -12.66 23.47 37.70
N GLY A 220 -11.73 23.51 36.76
CA GLY A 220 -10.62 24.47 36.75
C GLY A 220 -11.10 25.68 35.96
N LYS A 221 -11.51 26.77 36.64
CA LYS A 221 -10.69 27.95 36.92
C LYS A 221 -10.19 28.62 35.65
N ASP A 222 -10.95 29.64 35.29
CA ASP A 222 -10.60 30.77 34.45
C ASP A 222 -9.16 31.20 34.71
N ARG A 223 -8.38 31.24 33.63
CA ARG A 223 -7.11 31.93 33.60
C ARG A 223 -7.16 32.89 32.43
N GLU A 224 -7.72 34.06 32.72
CA GLU A 224 -7.41 35.30 32.01
C GLU A 224 -5.89 35.39 31.89
N ARG A 225 -5.40 35.33 30.66
CA ARG A 225 -4.06 35.81 30.31
C ARG A 225 -4.25 36.88 29.26
N HIS A 226 -4.18 38.10 29.75
CA HIS A 226 -3.46 39.23 29.18
C HIS A 226 -3.20 39.14 27.68
N GLU A 227 -4.05 39.86 26.94
CA GLU A 227 -3.64 40.55 25.73
C GLU A 227 -2.63 41.61 26.17
N ASP A 228 -1.34 41.32 26.00
CA ASP A 228 -0.29 42.33 26.01
C ASP A 228 0.16 42.56 24.57
N ASP A 229 -0.12 43.79 24.14
CA ASP A 229 0.53 44.51 23.07
C ASP A 229 2.02 44.18 22.96
N ARG A 230 2.49 43.76 21.78
CA ARG A 230 3.80 44.21 21.31
C ARG A 230 4.02 44.06 19.81
N GLU A 231 4.24 45.24 19.23
CA GLU A 231 5.17 45.56 18.15
C GLU A 231 4.85 45.05 16.74
N LYS A 232 4.19 45.97 16.02
CA LYS A 232 4.48 46.32 14.63
C LYS A 232 5.97 46.11 14.27
N THR A 233 6.27 45.05 13.54
CA THR A 233 7.40 45.04 12.62
C THR A 233 6.89 45.38 11.23
N ALA A 234 7.33 46.54 10.78
CA ALA A 234 7.12 47.05 9.45
C ALA A 234 7.82 46.18 8.39
N SER A 235 7.21 46.17 7.21
CA SER A 235 7.87 46.33 5.91
C SER A 235 8.95 45.32 5.52
N SER A 236 8.56 44.34 4.69
CA SER A 236 9.03 44.24 3.30
C SER A 236 8.34 43.07 2.61
N GLU A 237 7.20 43.34 1.96
CA GLU A 237 6.69 42.46 0.89
C GLU A 237 7.70 42.53 -0.27
N PRO A 238 8.24 41.41 -0.76
CA PRO A 238 8.83 41.37 -2.09
C PRO A 238 7.68 41.36 -3.11
N ASP A 239 7.67 42.38 -3.98
CA ASP A 239 6.77 42.50 -5.12
C ASP A 239 6.67 41.16 -5.89
N GLU A 240 5.48 40.55 -5.90
CA GLU A 240 5.17 39.46 -6.82
C GLU A 240 5.20 40.01 -8.26
N PRO A 241 5.99 39.42 -9.17
CA PRO A 241 6.00 39.83 -10.56
C PRO A 241 4.68 39.44 -11.25
N ASP A 242 3.96 40.46 -11.72
CA ASP A 242 2.74 40.37 -12.53
C ASP A 242 2.92 39.43 -13.75
N PRO A 243 2.17 38.31 -13.84
CA PRO A 243 2.29 37.36 -14.95
C PRO A 243 1.65 37.82 -16.27
N ARG A 244 1.15 39.07 -16.40
CA ARG A 244 0.39 39.50 -17.58
C ARG A 244 1.13 40.36 -18.60
N ARG A 245 2.47 40.40 -18.60
CA ARG A 245 3.24 41.17 -19.59
C ARG A 245 4.07 40.31 -20.55
N ILE A 246 3.42 39.44 -21.30
CA ILE A 246 3.94 38.95 -22.58
C ILE A 246 3.31 39.80 -23.68
N LYS A 247 3.82 41.02 -23.86
CA LYS A 247 3.62 41.76 -25.11
C LYS A 247 4.54 41.16 -26.16
N GLY A 248 3.94 40.79 -27.30
CA GLY A 248 4.63 40.26 -28.45
C GLY A 248 5.85 41.07 -28.84
N LYS A 249 6.91 40.36 -29.19
CA LYS A 249 7.88 40.83 -30.15
C LYS A 249 7.84 39.88 -31.32
N ASP A 250 7.26 40.41 -32.39
CA ASP A 250 7.46 40.00 -33.76
C ASP A 250 8.90 39.56 -33.96
N ARG A 251 9.08 38.29 -34.33
CA ARG A 251 10.31 37.81 -34.94
C ARG A 251 10.01 37.63 -36.41
N GLU A 252 10.01 38.77 -37.09
CA GLU A 252 10.16 38.85 -38.54
C GLU A 252 11.42 38.10 -38.99
N ARG A 253 11.26 37.43 -40.14
CA ARG A 253 12.24 37.26 -41.22
C ARG A 253 13.68 36.90 -40.84
N ARG A 254 14.07 35.71 -41.30
CA ARG A 254 15.15 35.56 -42.29
C ARG A 254 14.96 34.24 -43.02
N GLU A 255 14.29 34.35 -44.17
CA GLU A 255 14.65 33.57 -45.35
C GLU A 255 16.03 34.08 -45.73
N ASP A 256 17.06 33.28 -45.51
CA ASP A 256 18.34 33.45 -46.20
C ASP A 256 18.60 32.13 -46.92
N ASP A 257 18.42 32.25 -48.23
CA ASP A 257 18.87 31.34 -49.26
C ASP A 257 20.30 30.85 -48.98
N ARG A 258 20.50 29.54 -49.08
CA ARG A 258 21.79 29.01 -49.52
C ARG A 258 21.57 27.85 -50.46
N GLU A 259 21.49 28.25 -51.73
CA GLU A 259 21.77 27.45 -52.90
C GLU A 259 23.10 26.69 -52.75
N GLN A 260 23.09 25.49 -53.35
CA GLN A 260 24.18 24.86 -54.09
C GLN A 260 25.53 24.63 -53.41
N SER A 261 25.84 23.34 -53.26
CA SER A 261 26.99 22.79 -53.98
C SER A 261 26.78 21.29 -54.20
N ASP A 262 26.55 20.95 -55.46
CA ASP A 262 26.95 19.67 -56.03
C ASP A 262 28.43 19.42 -55.69
N ASP A 263 28.77 18.21 -55.24
CA ASP A 263 30.07 17.66 -55.60
C ASP A 263 29.95 16.13 -55.67
N ASP A 264 29.90 15.71 -56.93
CA ASP A 264 30.24 14.37 -57.39
C ASP A 264 31.70 14.02 -57.07
N THR A 265 32.03 12.74 -57.27
CA THR A 265 33.37 12.12 -57.27
C THR A 265 33.89 11.73 -55.86
N ASN A 266 34.49 10.56 -55.62
CA ASN A 266 35.19 9.65 -56.51
C ASN A 266 35.43 8.30 -55.78
N THR A 267 35.22 7.19 -56.50
CA THR A 267 36.14 6.03 -56.66
C THR A 267 37.01 5.59 -55.48
N THR A 268 36.83 4.35 -54.98
CA THR A 268 37.63 3.14 -55.33
C THR A 268 37.00 1.91 -54.67
#